data_AF-A0A0M6WU60-F1
#
_entry.id   AF-A0A0M6WU60-F1
#
_cell.length_a   1.000
_cell.length_b   1.000
_cell.length_c   1.000
_cell.angle_alpha   90.00
_cell.angle_beta   90.00
_cell.angle_gamma   90.00
#
_symmetry.space_group_name_H-M   'P 1'
#
loop_
_entity.id
_entity.type
_entity.pdbx_description
1 polymer ?
#
loop_
_entity_poly.entity_id
_entity_poly.type
_entity_poly.pdbx_seq_one_letter_code
_entity_poly.pdbx_strand_id
1 'polypeptide(L)'
;MNTIVYSDDNWLFPNQPLKTHDISYDDIQYLLNCADIDDHWAEDVQKMVQDRDEHPEKKGDFIIDEFRIMNASGTTILFPYGDRIITFCSKRQFFRGENQDFPYSIPSLRRKTMGMSKKQEELMRTVANMRIWQFTKLLWNNINIVPYWEAKLSDVNYKALAQHYGFDTNLLDITNDFRIALFFATCKYIPEQDCFRPLTEQEINENHKYGIIYHAPNWVLDFIAHGGSSEWYFQHMNDEDRWYGLDNGDLDSMAFQIGYQPLMRCHHQSGYVYPLRYGVSLNEDRRFERMRFKQSVELSQWVFKMMDGGKKVFPQEGITEIRDILIQIQNTKRFSYDDLMLAYDMDRVNKELFPTVDDVKKELEEQGYYIEDNEVQYLLDEKVLESVNEKYDGKDLLKPLGGRLHFKSEDKRYRDERCMEIYGKMI
;
A
#
# COMPACT_ATOMS: atom_id res chain seq x y z
N MET A 1 13.87 -29.20 13.54
CA MET A 1 12.78 -28.38 12.98
C MET A 1 12.29 -27.52 14.12
N ASN A 2 12.31 -26.19 13.95
CA ASN A 2 11.75 -25.28 14.95
C ASN A 2 10.23 -25.31 14.79
N THR A 3 9.50 -25.62 15.86
CA THR A 3 8.04 -25.61 15.86
C THR A 3 7.55 -24.17 15.80
N ILE A 4 6.65 -23.86 14.86
CA ILE A 4 5.96 -22.56 14.79
C ILE A 4 5.01 -22.43 15.99
N VAL A 5 5.09 -21.31 16.71
CA VAL A 5 4.20 -21.00 17.85
C VAL A 5 3.47 -19.69 17.53
N TYR A 6 2.15 -19.69 17.52
CA TYR A 6 1.38 -18.53 17.06
C TYR A 6 0.85 -17.64 18.22
N SER A 7 0.95 -18.05 19.48
CA SER A 7 -0.01 -17.65 20.52
C SER A 7 0.46 -16.71 21.64
N ASP A 8 1.75 -16.53 21.90
CA ASP A 8 2.17 -15.96 23.19
C ASP A 8 2.64 -14.49 23.11
N ASP A 9 3.38 -14.11 22.06
CA ASP A 9 3.87 -12.74 21.81
C ASP A 9 3.71 -12.31 20.34
N ASN A 10 2.93 -13.08 19.58
CA ASN A 10 2.72 -13.03 18.13
C ASN A 10 3.96 -13.34 17.27
N TRP A 11 5.15 -13.59 17.84
CA TRP A 11 6.28 -14.09 17.06
C TRP A 11 6.09 -15.57 16.71
N LEU A 12 6.48 -15.99 15.50
CA LEU A 12 6.33 -17.38 15.06
C LEU A 12 7.43 -18.29 15.59
N PHE A 13 8.62 -17.73 15.84
CA PHE A 13 9.80 -18.44 16.28
C PHE A 13 10.41 -17.74 17.51
N PRO A 14 10.60 -18.46 18.63
CA PRO A 14 11.13 -17.84 19.84
C PRO A 14 12.55 -17.29 19.64
N ASN A 15 12.71 -15.97 19.81
CA ASN A 15 13.97 -15.23 19.91
C ASN A 15 14.93 -15.27 18.69
N GLN A 16 14.44 -15.43 17.45
CA GLN A 16 15.33 -15.56 16.27
C GLN A 16 14.87 -14.81 14.99
N PRO A 17 14.61 -13.49 15.01
CA PRO A 17 14.12 -12.77 13.82
C PRO A 17 15.11 -12.78 12.63
N LEU A 18 16.41 -12.56 12.89
CA LEU A 18 17.43 -12.53 11.83
C LEU A 18 17.75 -13.89 11.20
N LYS A 19 17.31 -14.98 11.82
CA LYS A 19 17.64 -16.31 11.31
C LYS A 19 16.64 -16.69 10.24
N THR A 20 17.13 -17.20 9.12
CA THR A 20 16.25 -17.86 8.15
C THR A 20 15.78 -19.19 8.72
N HIS A 21 14.47 -19.36 8.82
CA HIS A 21 13.82 -20.59 9.24
C HIS A 21 13.32 -21.35 8.01
N ASP A 22 13.86 -22.55 7.79
CA ASP A 22 13.34 -23.44 6.75
C ASP A 22 12.02 -24.05 7.22
N ILE A 23 10.94 -23.82 6.46
CA ILE A 23 9.59 -24.33 6.75
C ILE A 23 9.18 -25.39 5.73
N SER A 24 8.41 -26.37 6.19
CA SER A 24 7.87 -27.47 5.41
C SER A 24 6.50 -27.15 4.82
N TYR A 25 5.97 -28.06 4.00
CA TYR A 25 4.59 -27.95 3.52
C TYR A 25 3.57 -28.03 4.66
N ASP A 26 3.83 -28.85 5.68
CA ASP A 26 2.94 -28.97 6.85
C ASP A 26 2.92 -27.67 7.66
N ASP A 27 4.05 -26.98 7.76
CA ASP A 27 4.14 -25.65 8.37
C ASP A 27 3.32 -24.59 7.59
N ILE A 28 3.35 -24.64 6.26
CA ILE A 28 2.50 -23.78 5.41
C ILE A 28 1.02 -24.06 5.67
N GLN A 29 0.61 -25.34 5.75
CA GLN A 29 -0.77 -25.70 6.08
C GLN A 29 -1.19 -25.23 7.47
N TYR A 30 -0.29 -25.33 8.45
CA TYR A 30 -0.52 -24.79 9.78
C TYR A 30 -0.76 -23.28 9.76
N LEU A 31 0.10 -22.51 9.06
CA LEU A 31 -0.05 -21.06 8.93
C LEU A 31 -1.32 -20.64 8.19
N LEU A 32 -1.82 -21.45 7.25
CA LEU A 32 -3.12 -21.22 6.62
C LEU A 32 -4.27 -21.38 7.60
N ASN A 33 -4.25 -22.40 8.45
CA ASN A 33 -5.24 -22.55 9.51
C ASN A 33 -5.17 -21.37 10.51
N CYS A 34 -3.97 -20.86 10.80
CA CYS A 34 -3.81 -19.65 11.61
C CYS A 34 -4.41 -18.40 10.94
N ALA A 35 -4.32 -18.28 9.61
CA ALA A 35 -4.96 -17.18 8.88
C ALA A 35 -6.48 -17.20 9.04
N ASP A 36 -7.11 -18.39 9.08
CA ASP A 36 -8.55 -18.51 9.35
C ASP A 36 -8.88 -18.14 10.80
N ILE A 37 -8.03 -18.47 11.77
CA ILE A 37 -8.20 -18.02 13.17
C ILE A 37 -8.16 -16.48 13.27
N ASP A 38 -7.26 -15.84 12.53
CA ASP A 38 -7.15 -14.39 12.47
C ASP A 38 -8.35 -13.73 11.78
N ASP A 39 -8.95 -14.38 10.76
CA ASP A 39 -10.22 -13.93 10.16
C ASP A 39 -11.34 -13.90 11.22
N HIS A 40 -11.52 -15.00 11.97
CA HIS A 40 -12.55 -15.07 13.01
C HIS A 40 -12.33 -14.00 14.10
N TRP A 41 -11.09 -13.79 14.51
CA TRP A 41 -10.75 -12.74 15.48
C TRP A 41 -11.14 -11.35 14.96
N ALA A 42 -10.80 -11.05 13.70
CA ALA A 42 -11.10 -9.77 13.07
C ALA A 42 -12.63 -9.56 12.91
N GLU A 43 -13.37 -10.61 12.54
CA GLU A 43 -14.84 -10.58 12.50
C GLU A 43 -15.46 -10.34 13.88
N ASP A 44 -14.90 -10.93 14.93
CA ASP A 44 -15.41 -10.73 16.29
C ASP A 44 -15.17 -9.30 16.77
N VAL A 45 -14.01 -8.70 16.47
CA VAL A 45 -13.76 -7.26 16.70
C VAL A 45 -14.79 -6.40 15.97
N GLN A 46 -15.07 -6.70 14.70
CA GLN A 46 -16.09 -5.99 13.92
C GLN A 46 -17.48 -6.09 14.58
N LYS A 47 -17.89 -7.29 15.01
CA LYS A 47 -19.18 -7.52 15.69
C LYS A 47 -19.26 -6.77 17.02
N MET A 48 -18.16 -6.70 17.78
CA MET A 48 -18.11 -5.93 19.03
C MET A 48 -18.32 -4.43 18.79
N VAL A 49 -17.72 -3.87 17.73
CA VAL A 49 -17.95 -2.46 17.35
C VAL A 49 -19.40 -2.24 16.93
N GLN A 50 -19.99 -3.17 16.16
CA GLN A 50 -21.40 -3.09 15.76
C GLN A 50 -22.36 -3.18 16.95
N ASP A 51 -22.15 -4.09 17.92
CA ASP A 51 -22.97 -4.19 19.13
C ASP A 51 -22.90 -2.90 19.97
N ARG A 52 -21.72 -2.29 20.06
CA ARG A 52 -21.52 -1.01 20.77
C ARG A 52 -22.33 0.11 20.15
N ASP A 53 -22.31 0.22 18.82
CA ASP A 53 -23.06 1.26 18.09
C ASP A 53 -24.57 1.06 18.21
N GLU A 54 -25.04 -0.19 18.28
CA GLU A 54 -26.45 -0.52 18.46
C GLU A 54 -26.94 -0.35 19.91
N HIS A 55 -26.02 -0.37 20.88
CA HIS A 55 -26.31 -0.27 22.32
C HIS A 55 -25.41 0.79 23.01
N PRO A 56 -25.50 2.08 22.63
CA PRO A 56 -24.63 3.14 23.17
C PRO A 56 -24.79 3.37 24.68
N GLU A 57 -25.85 2.85 25.29
CA GLU A 57 -26.09 2.88 26.74
C GLU A 57 -25.17 1.94 27.54
N LYS A 58 -24.60 0.90 26.89
CA LYS A 58 -23.65 -0.01 27.52
C LYS A 58 -22.30 0.70 27.63
N LYS A 59 -21.90 1.09 28.85
CA LYS A 59 -20.60 1.72 29.10
C LYS A 59 -19.46 0.69 28.97
N GLY A 60 -18.66 0.82 27.92
CA GLY A 60 -17.36 0.17 27.78
C GLY A 60 -16.21 1.04 28.31
N ASP A 61 -14.98 0.52 28.24
CA ASP A 61 -13.78 1.31 28.46
C ASP A 61 -13.47 2.11 27.20
N PHE A 62 -13.47 3.44 27.31
CA PHE A 62 -13.31 4.35 26.19
C PHE A 62 -12.05 4.08 25.36
N ILE A 63 -10.93 3.78 26.03
CA ILE A 63 -9.65 3.56 25.34
C ILE A 63 -9.74 2.26 24.54
N ILE A 64 -10.20 1.18 25.18
CA ILE A 64 -10.34 -0.13 24.54
C ILE A 64 -11.30 -0.03 23.33
N ASP A 65 -12.38 0.73 23.47
CA ASP A 65 -13.37 0.91 22.41
C ASP A 65 -12.81 1.72 21.23
N GLU A 66 -12.08 2.82 21.46
CA GLU A 66 -11.40 3.56 20.36
C GLU A 66 -10.43 2.65 19.59
N PHE A 67 -9.64 1.83 20.29
CA PHE A 67 -8.73 0.88 19.61
C PHE A 67 -9.49 -0.16 18.80
N ARG A 68 -10.61 -0.68 19.28
CA ARG A 68 -11.44 -1.61 18.50
C ARG A 68 -12.02 -0.94 17.25
N ILE A 69 -12.51 0.29 17.37
CA ILE A 69 -13.05 1.06 16.24
C ILE A 69 -11.98 1.27 15.17
N MET A 70 -10.76 1.64 15.57
CA MET A 70 -9.66 1.86 14.62
C MET A 70 -9.18 0.56 13.93
N ASN A 71 -9.42 -0.61 14.53
CA ASN A 71 -9.09 -1.90 13.94
C ASN A 71 -10.26 -2.56 13.18
N ALA A 72 -11.46 -1.98 13.25
CA ALA A 72 -12.63 -2.43 12.50
C ALA A 72 -12.63 -1.87 11.07
N SER A 73 -13.34 -2.55 10.17
CA SER A 73 -13.57 -2.06 8.81
C SER A 73 -14.58 -0.91 8.77
N GLY A 74 -14.34 0.05 7.88
CA GLY A 74 -15.25 1.17 7.65
C GLY A 74 -14.97 2.40 8.52
N THR A 75 -13.88 2.44 9.27
CA THR A 75 -13.52 3.58 10.11
C THR A 75 -12.65 4.57 9.35
N THR A 76 -12.97 5.86 9.43
CA THR A 76 -12.11 6.91 8.87
C THR A 76 -10.99 7.28 9.84
N ILE A 77 -9.74 7.27 9.35
CA ILE A 77 -8.56 7.64 10.13
C ILE A 77 -7.72 8.63 9.31
N LEU A 78 -7.31 9.73 9.94
CA LEU A 78 -6.31 10.66 9.42
C LEU A 78 -4.91 10.18 9.77
N PHE A 79 -4.07 9.97 8.76
CA PHE A 79 -2.66 9.65 8.94
C PHE A 79 -1.77 10.89 9.00
N PRO A 80 -0.55 10.80 9.56
CA PRO A 80 0.36 11.94 9.70
C PRO A 80 0.85 12.54 8.37
N TYR A 81 0.76 11.77 7.27
CA TYR A 81 1.03 12.28 5.93
C TYR A 81 -0.18 12.96 5.27
N GLY A 82 -1.27 13.15 6.02
CA GLY A 82 -2.37 14.04 5.67
C GLY A 82 -3.60 13.39 5.06
N ASP A 83 -3.46 12.18 4.52
CA ASP A 83 -4.59 11.47 3.92
C ASP A 83 -5.50 10.88 5.00
N ARG A 84 -6.81 11.01 4.78
CA ARG A 84 -7.80 10.19 5.45
C ARG A 84 -8.06 8.92 4.67
N ILE A 85 -7.96 7.78 5.33
CA ILE A 85 -8.28 6.47 4.77
C ILE A 85 -9.54 5.90 5.41
N ILE A 86 -10.16 4.92 4.74
CA ILE A 86 -11.16 4.04 5.33
C ILE A 86 -10.49 2.70 5.64
N THR A 87 -10.47 2.29 6.90
CA THR A 87 -9.84 1.05 7.36
C THR A 87 -10.55 -0.19 6.84
N PHE A 88 -9.80 -1.28 6.73
CA PHE A 88 -10.34 -2.65 6.70
C PHE A 88 -10.04 -3.33 8.04
N CYS A 89 -10.61 -4.52 8.28
CA CYS A 89 -10.37 -5.24 9.52
C CYS A 89 -8.86 -5.56 9.69
N SER A 90 -8.25 -5.01 10.73
CA SER A 90 -6.86 -5.31 11.06
C SER A 90 -6.74 -6.73 11.62
N LYS A 91 -5.55 -7.32 11.47
CA LYS A 91 -5.20 -8.65 11.99
C LYS A 91 -3.91 -8.54 12.80
N ARG A 92 -3.54 -9.62 13.48
CA ARG A 92 -2.48 -9.60 14.50
C ARG A 92 -1.07 -9.74 13.93
N GLN A 93 -0.96 -10.03 12.64
CA GLN A 93 0.29 -10.36 11.97
C GLN A 93 0.45 -9.60 10.66
N PHE A 94 1.70 -9.30 10.31
CA PHE A 94 2.10 -8.82 8.99
C PHE A 94 2.93 -9.85 8.26
N PHE A 95 2.77 -9.89 6.95
CA PHE A 95 3.47 -10.77 6.05
C PHE A 95 3.89 -10.04 4.78
N ARG A 96 4.98 -10.49 4.18
CA ARG A 96 5.33 -10.18 2.79
C ARG A 96 5.89 -11.42 2.13
N GLY A 97 5.37 -11.74 0.95
CA GLY A 97 5.85 -12.87 0.16
C GLY A 97 6.72 -12.45 -1.00
N GLU A 98 7.82 -13.19 -1.19
CA GLU A 98 8.71 -13.04 -2.32
C GLU A 98 8.96 -14.40 -2.97
N ASN A 99 8.79 -14.48 -4.29
CA ASN A 99 8.87 -15.75 -5.02
C ASN A 99 10.31 -16.25 -5.26
N GLN A 100 11.30 -15.54 -4.73
CA GLN A 100 12.70 -15.93 -4.73
C GLN A 100 13.42 -15.33 -3.52
N ASP A 101 14.61 -15.85 -3.25
CA ASP A 101 15.53 -15.31 -2.25
C ASP A 101 16.26 -14.08 -2.82
N PHE A 102 15.64 -12.90 -2.71
CA PHE A 102 16.28 -11.66 -3.13
C PHE A 102 17.41 -11.25 -2.17
N PRO A 103 18.54 -10.73 -2.69
CA PRO A 103 19.61 -10.23 -1.83
C PRO A 103 19.18 -9.04 -0.97
N TYR A 104 18.25 -8.21 -1.48
CA TYR A 104 17.69 -7.07 -0.76
C TYR A 104 16.18 -6.95 -1.02
N SER A 105 15.37 -7.18 0.00
CA SER A 105 13.94 -6.87 0.02
C SER A 105 13.76 -5.38 0.37
N ILE A 106 13.79 -4.55 -0.67
CA ILE A 106 13.69 -3.08 -0.62
C ILE A 106 12.80 -2.55 -1.76
N PRO A 107 12.21 -1.34 -1.66
CA PRO A 107 11.31 -0.74 -2.66
C PRO A 107 11.89 -0.63 -4.08
N SER A 108 11.00 -0.46 -5.07
CA SER A 108 11.37 -0.34 -6.49
C SER A 108 12.29 0.84 -6.79
N LEU A 109 11.95 2.04 -6.28
CA LEU A 109 12.77 3.23 -6.49
C LEU A 109 14.13 3.10 -5.82
N ARG A 110 14.16 2.61 -4.57
CA ARG A 110 15.39 2.40 -3.82
C ARG A 110 16.35 1.41 -4.50
N ARG A 111 15.83 0.34 -5.12
CA ARG A 111 16.66 -0.57 -5.92
C ARG A 111 17.34 0.15 -7.09
N LYS A 112 16.63 1.09 -7.73
CA LYS A 112 17.12 1.85 -8.88
C LYS A 112 18.13 2.94 -8.50
N THR A 113 18.05 3.47 -7.28
CA THR A 113 18.94 4.53 -6.79
C THR A 113 20.11 4.01 -5.96
N MET A 114 20.19 2.70 -5.73
CA MET A 114 21.26 2.09 -4.96
C MET A 114 22.65 2.42 -5.55
N GLY A 115 23.53 2.97 -4.71
CA GLY A 115 24.88 3.38 -5.09
C GLY A 115 24.99 4.79 -5.70
N MET A 116 23.87 5.50 -5.88
CA MET A 116 23.87 6.90 -6.32
C MET A 116 24.27 7.85 -5.17
N SER A 117 24.68 9.08 -5.51
CA SER A 117 24.85 10.14 -4.50
C SER A 117 23.49 10.59 -3.96
N LYS A 118 23.47 11.17 -2.74
CA LYS A 118 22.23 11.70 -2.12
C LYS A 118 21.48 12.67 -3.04
N LYS A 119 22.21 13.53 -3.76
CA LYS A 119 21.63 14.50 -4.70
C LYS A 119 20.95 13.80 -5.89
N GLN A 120 21.58 12.76 -6.44
CA GLN A 120 21.01 11.96 -7.52
C GLN A 120 19.81 11.12 -7.05
N GLU A 121 19.87 10.53 -5.86
CA GLU A 121 18.74 9.80 -5.28
C GLU A 121 17.53 10.71 -5.11
N GLU A 122 17.73 11.92 -4.55
CA GLU A 122 16.68 12.92 -4.39
C GLU A 122 16.12 13.34 -5.75
N LEU A 123 16.96 13.60 -6.74
CA LEU A 123 16.52 13.93 -8.11
C LEU A 123 15.66 12.81 -8.72
N MET A 124 16.08 11.54 -8.57
CA MET A 124 15.33 10.40 -9.08
C MET A 124 14.00 10.20 -8.34
N ARG A 125 13.94 10.51 -7.04
CA ARG A 125 12.68 10.54 -6.29
C ARG A 125 11.76 11.64 -6.80
N THR A 126 12.29 12.83 -7.09
CA THR A 126 11.50 13.91 -7.70
C THR A 126 10.92 13.49 -9.05
N VAL A 127 11.71 12.84 -9.91
CA VAL A 127 11.22 12.29 -11.19
C VAL A 127 10.11 11.27 -10.98
N ALA A 128 10.28 10.35 -10.04
CA ALA A 128 9.25 9.36 -9.72
C ALA A 128 7.95 10.02 -9.25
N ASN A 129 8.04 11.04 -8.40
CA ASN A 129 6.89 11.79 -7.90
C ASN A 129 6.21 12.64 -8.98
N MET A 130 6.95 13.28 -9.89
CA MET A 130 6.33 13.97 -11.05
C MET A 130 5.53 13.01 -11.93
N ARG A 131 6.00 11.77 -12.12
CA ARG A 131 5.23 10.72 -12.83
C ARG A 131 3.97 10.32 -12.07
N ILE A 132 4.03 10.27 -10.74
CA ILE A 132 2.87 10.02 -9.88
C ILE A 132 1.88 11.19 -9.99
N TRP A 133 2.33 12.44 -10.08
CA TRP A 133 1.43 13.59 -10.30
C TRP A 133 0.74 13.55 -11.65
N GLN A 134 1.43 13.16 -12.72
CA GLN A 134 0.78 12.93 -14.02
C GLN A 134 -0.25 11.79 -13.97
N PHE A 135 0.06 10.72 -13.23
CA PHE A 135 -0.90 9.65 -12.95
C PHE A 135 -2.11 10.15 -12.15
N THR A 136 -1.90 10.96 -11.11
CA THR A 136 -2.96 11.61 -10.32
C THR A 136 -3.86 12.46 -11.21
N LYS A 137 -3.29 13.32 -12.07
CA LYS A 137 -4.03 14.15 -13.03
C LYS A 137 -4.81 13.30 -14.03
N LEU A 138 -4.22 12.23 -14.54
CA LEU A 138 -4.89 11.27 -15.43
C LEU A 138 -6.13 10.68 -14.75
N LEU A 139 -6.00 10.21 -13.51
CA LEU A 139 -7.10 9.65 -12.74
C LEU A 139 -8.18 10.68 -12.46
N TRP A 140 -7.80 11.83 -11.91
CA TRP A 140 -8.71 12.90 -11.52
C TRP A 140 -9.57 13.40 -12.69
N ASN A 141 -8.95 13.59 -13.85
CA ASN A 141 -9.62 14.20 -15.00
C ASN A 141 -10.49 13.22 -15.81
N ASN A 142 -10.24 11.91 -15.72
CA ASN A 142 -10.83 10.94 -16.65
C ASN A 142 -11.61 9.81 -15.98
N ILE A 143 -11.40 9.57 -14.68
CA ILE A 143 -11.97 8.43 -13.96
C ILE A 143 -12.98 8.96 -12.93
N ASN A 144 -14.28 8.88 -13.26
CA ASN A 144 -15.38 9.52 -12.53
C ASN A 144 -15.43 9.19 -11.04
N ILE A 145 -15.05 7.94 -10.70
CA ILE A 145 -15.07 7.46 -9.32
C ILE A 145 -14.07 8.21 -8.42
N VAL A 146 -13.00 8.78 -8.98
CA VAL A 146 -11.92 9.43 -8.21
C VAL A 146 -12.38 10.74 -7.56
N PRO A 147 -12.89 11.75 -8.30
CA PRO A 147 -13.43 12.96 -7.67
C PRO A 147 -14.66 12.69 -6.80
N TYR A 148 -15.48 11.69 -7.15
CA TYR A 148 -16.60 11.28 -6.31
C TYR A 148 -16.12 10.72 -4.96
N TRP A 149 -15.12 9.85 -4.99
CA TRP A 149 -14.52 9.25 -3.80
C TRP A 149 -13.97 10.32 -2.85
N GLU A 150 -13.21 11.26 -3.41
CA GLU A 150 -12.67 12.43 -2.69
C GLU A 150 -13.76 13.30 -2.07
N ALA A 151 -14.86 13.51 -2.79
CA ALA A 151 -15.98 14.30 -2.27
C ALA A 151 -16.79 13.58 -1.17
N LYS A 152 -16.89 12.25 -1.21
CA LYS A 152 -17.90 11.52 -0.41
C LYS A 152 -17.38 10.51 0.59
N LEU A 153 -16.26 9.89 0.32
CA LEU A 153 -15.85 8.68 1.01
C LEU A 153 -14.55 8.90 1.78
N SER A 154 -13.45 9.21 1.08
CA SER A 154 -12.13 9.32 1.69
C SER A 154 -11.18 10.10 0.79
N ASP A 155 -9.99 10.44 1.29
CA ASP A 155 -8.91 10.89 0.42
C ASP A 155 -8.35 9.70 -0.37
N VAL A 156 -7.74 10.00 -1.51
CA VAL A 156 -7.11 8.99 -2.38
C VAL A 156 -5.61 8.94 -2.11
N ASN A 157 -5.13 7.77 -1.69
CA ASN A 157 -3.69 7.55 -1.53
C ASN A 157 -3.06 7.27 -2.91
N TYR A 158 -2.78 8.34 -3.65
CA TYR A 158 -2.26 8.25 -5.02
C TYR A 158 -0.91 7.53 -5.10
N LYS A 159 -0.05 7.66 -4.08
CA LYS A 159 1.26 6.97 -4.06
C LYS A 159 1.10 5.46 -3.91
N ALA A 160 0.23 5.02 -3.00
CA ALA A 160 -0.09 3.60 -2.83
C ALA A 160 -0.73 3.03 -4.11
N LEU A 161 -1.71 3.74 -4.68
CA LEU A 161 -2.30 3.35 -5.96
C LEU A 161 -1.25 3.24 -7.07
N ALA A 162 -0.39 4.25 -7.23
CA ALA A 162 0.64 4.26 -8.25
C ALA A 162 1.60 3.06 -8.10
N GLN A 163 1.99 2.70 -6.87
CA GLN A 163 2.77 1.48 -6.61
C GLN A 163 2.08 0.23 -7.16
N HIS A 164 0.79 0.04 -6.90
CA HIS A 164 0.02 -1.10 -7.43
C HIS A 164 -0.19 -1.08 -8.95
N TYR A 165 0.04 0.06 -9.60
CA TYR A 165 0.07 0.20 -11.05
C TYR A 165 1.49 0.16 -11.65
N GLY A 166 2.52 -0.09 -10.83
CA GLY A 166 3.89 -0.33 -11.29
C GLY A 166 4.78 0.90 -11.34
N PHE A 167 4.35 2.03 -10.75
CA PHE A 167 5.21 3.20 -10.61
C PHE A 167 6.30 2.96 -9.57
N ASP A 168 7.45 3.61 -9.77
CA ASP A 168 8.57 3.53 -8.83
C ASP A 168 8.25 4.32 -7.55
N THR A 169 8.36 3.67 -6.40
CA THR A 169 8.16 4.31 -5.09
C THR A 169 9.19 3.82 -4.07
N ASN A 170 9.32 4.54 -2.96
CA ASN A 170 10.05 4.09 -1.77
C ASN A 170 9.17 3.28 -0.79
N LEU A 171 8.06 2.73 -1.26
CA LEU A 171 7.11 1.98 -0.43
C LEU A 171 7.32 0.48 -0.65
N LEU A 172 7.07 -0.34 0.37
CA LEU A 172 6.91 -1.79 0.25
C LEU A 172 5.48 -2.18 0.56
N ASP A 173 4.97 -3.14 -0.21
CA ASP A 173 3.73 -3.82 0.12
C ASP A 173 3.97 -4.88 1.20
N ILE A 174 3.21 -4.76 2.28
CA ILE A 174 3.01 -5.80 3.30
C ILE A 174 1.51 -6.04 3.44
N THR A 175 1.12 -7.23 3.88
CA THR A 175 -0.28 -7.65 4.03
C THR A 175 -0.48 -8.25 5.40
N ASN A 176 -1.67 -8.10 5.97
CA ASN A 176 -2.02 -8.79 7.21
C ASN A 176 -2.61 -10.20 6.99
N ASP A 177 -2.54 -10.71 5.76
CA ASP A 177 -3.06 -12.02 5.37
C ASP A 177 -1.97 -12.94 4.81
N PHE A 178 -1.72 -14.06 5.52
CA PHE A 178 -0.73 -15.04 5.11
C PHE A 178 -1.02 -15.65 3.73
N ARG A 179 -2.29 -15.82 3.35
CA ARG A 179 -2.67 -16.40 2.04
C ARG A 179 -2.22 -15.50 0.89
N ILE A 180 -2.30 -14.19 1.09
CA ILE A 180 -1.89 -13.17 0.11
C ILE A 180 -0.37 -13.15 0.00
N ALA A 181 0.35 -13.19 1.12
CA ALA A 181 1.80 -13.31 1.11
C ALA A 181 2.25 -14.62 0.43
N LEU A 182 1.64 -15.75 0.77
CA LEU A 182 1.94 -17.05 0.16
C LEU A 182 1.69 -17.04 -1.35
N PHE A 183 0.65 -16.34 -1.82
CA PHE A 183 0.38 -16.16 -3.24
C PHE A 183 1.52 -15.43 -3.95
N PHE A 184 1.96 -14.27 -3.44
CA PHE A 184 3.10 -13.55 -4.01
C PHE A 184 4.41 -14.32 -3.90
N ALA A 185 4.56 -15.14 -2.86
CA ALA A 185 5.72 -16.00 -2.69
C ALA A 185 5.72 -17.23 -3.59
N THR A 186 4.62 -17.59 -4.25
CA THR A 186 4.52 -18.82 -5.06
C THR A 186 4.12 -18.58 -6.51
N CYS A 187 3.67 -17.38 -6.85
CA CYS A 187 3.24 -17.02 -8.20
C CYS A 187 4.15 -15.95 -8.82
N LYS A 188 4.03 -15.78 -10.13
CA LYS A 188 4.74 -14.74 -10.88
C LYS A 188 3.75 -13.86 -11.63
N TYR A 189 3.95 -12.56 -11.53
CA TYR A 189 3.22 -11.58 -12.31
C TYR A 189 3.74 -11.53 -13.74
N ILE A 190 2.83 -11.44 -14.71
CA ILE A 190 3.09 -11.34 -16.14
C ILE A 190 2.63 -9.96 -16.59
N PRO A 191 3.56 -9.00 -16.74
CA PRO A 191 3.22 -7.63 -17.10
C PRO A 191 2.41 -7.54 -18.40
N GLU A 192 2.72 -8.34 -19.41
CA GLU A 192 2.07 -8.27 -20.71
C GLU A 192 0.58 -8.63 -20.65
N GLN A 193 0.18 -9.42 -19.66
CA GLN A 193 -1.19 -9.93 -19.51
C GLN A 193 -1.93 -9.33 -18.30
N ASP A 194 -1.28 -8.44 -17.55
CA ASP A 194 -1.76 -7.88 -16.28
C ASP A 194 -2.30 -8.95 -15.32
N CYS A 195 -1.63 -10.10 -15.22
CA CYS A 195 -2.13 -11.23 -14.46
C CYS A 195 -1.01 -12.01 -13.77
N PHE A 196 -1.40 -12.90 -12.85
CA PHE A 196 -0.48 -13.84 -12.22
C PHE A 196 -0.63 -15.21 -12.84
N ARG A 197 0.46 -15.99 -12.79
CA ARG A 197 0.43 -17.43 -13.09
C ARG A 197 1.31 -18.23 -12.12
N PRO A 198 1.09 -19.55 -12.02
CA PRO A 198 2.02 -20.44 -11.36
C PRO A 198 3.43 -20.38 -11.96
N LEU A 199 4.43 -20.67 -11.14
CA LEU A 199 5.82 -20.86 -11.55
C LEU A 199 5.97 -22.13 -12.38
N THR A 200 6.80 -22.08 -13.41
CA THR A 200 7.18 -23.27 -14.20
C THR A 200 8.35 -24.01 -13.55
N GLU A 201 8.53 -25.27 -13.93
CA GLU A 201 9.69 -26.08 -13.47
C GLU A 201 11.02 -25.42 -13.85
N GLN A 202 11.10 -24.83 -15.04
CA GLN A 202 12.29 -24.10 -15.49
C GLN A 202 12.58 -22.90 -14.57
N GLU A 203 11.56 -22.09 -14.29
CA GLU A 203 11.71 -20.90 -13.42
C GLU A 203 12.16 -21.28 -12.00
N ILE A 204 11.62 -22.37 -11.46
CA ILE A 204 12.00 -22.91 -10.14
C ILE A 204 13.46 -23.37 -10.14
N ASN A 205 13.91 -24.03 -11.21
CA ASN A 205 15.27 -24.54 -11.30
C ASN A 205 16.31 -23.43 -11.51
N GLU A 206 15.94 -22.31 -12.13
CA GLU A 206 16.82 -21.18 -12.41
C GLU A 206 16.94 -20.21 -11.24
N ASN A 207 15.85 -19.52 -10.90
CA ASN A 207 15.89 -18.36 -10.00
C ASN A 207 14.91 -18.47 -8.82
N HIS A 208 13.91 -19.35 -8.92
CA HIS A 208 12.82 -19.46 -7.94
C HIS A 208 12.91 -20.77 -7.15
N LYS A 209 14.12 -21.22 -6.77
CA LYS A 209 14.28 -22.48 -6.02
C LYS A 209 13.61 -22.44 -4.65
N TYR A 210 13.61 -21.26 -4.03
CA TYR A 210 13.05 -21.01 -2.71
C TYR A 210 12.11 -19.82 -2.75
N GLY A 211 10.96 -19.92 -2.11
CA GLY A 211 10.12 -18.77 -1.78
C GLY A 211 10.44 -18.28 -0.37
N ILE A 212 10.25 -16.98 -0.14
CA ILE A 212 10.48 -16.32 1.13
C ILE A 212 9.18 -15.70 1.63
N ILE A 213 8.89 -15.87 2.92
CA ILE A 213 7.89 -15.09 3.64
C ILE A 213 8.60 -14.33 4.75
N TYR A 214 8.47 -13.01 4.72
CA TYR A 214 8.79 -12.15 5.86
C TYR A 214 7.56 -12.06 6.75
N HIS A 215 7.77 -12.09 8.06
CA HIS A 215 6.69 -12.01 9.05
C HIS A 215 7.06 -11.04 10.16
N ALA A 216 6.12 -10.24 10.65
CA ALA A 216 6.29 -9.42 11.84
C ALA A 216 4.97 -9.35 12.62
N PRO A 217 4.99 -9.36 13.96
CA PRO A 217 3.82 -9.01 14.74
C PRO A 217 3.30 -7.61 14.41
N ASN A 218 1.97 -7.43 14.40
CA ASN A 218 1.39 -6.14 14.04
C ASN A 218 1.85 -4.99 14.96
N TRP A 219 1.93 -5.23 16.27
CA TRP A 219 2.32 -4.24 17.28
C TRP A 219 3.73 -3.68 17.10
N VAL A 220 4.56 -4.33 16.28
CA VAL A 220 5.94 -3.90 15.99
C VAL A 220 5.99 -2.82 14.90
N LEU A 221 5.03 -2.82 13.96
CA LEU A 221 5.08 -1.99 12.75
C LEU A 221 3.84 -1.12 12.55
N ASP A 222 2.66 -1.59 12.95
CA ASP A 222 1.39 -0.95 12.64
C ASP A 222 1.29 0.39 13.37
N PHE A 223 1.06 1.45 12.60
CA PHE A 223 0.81 2.78 13.14
C PHE A 223 -0.45 2.81 14.03
N ILE A 224 -1.45 1.98 13.76
CA ILE A 224 -2.70 1.97 14.51
C ILE A 224 -2.60 1.09 15.77
N ALA A 225 -1.70 0.12 15.81
CA ALA A 225 -1.61 -0.82 16.93
C ALA A 225 -0.98 -0.21 18.19
N HIS A 226 -1.32 -0.80 19.34
CA HIS A 226 -0.70 -0.48 20.63
C HIS A 226 0.83 -0.67 20.57
N GLY A 227 1.58 0.41 20.79
CA GLY A 227 3.04 0.39 20.87
C GLY A 227 3.75 0.85 19.59
N GLY A 228 3.25 0.47 18.42
CA GLY A 228 3.88 0.73 17.11
C GLY A 228 4.00 2.21 16.76
N SER A 229 2.99 3.02 17.09
CA SER A 229 3.03 4.48 16.94
C SER A 229 3.37 5.24 18.21
N SER A 230 3.40 4.60 19.38
CA SER A 230 3.64 5.30 20.65
C SER A 230 4.99 6.01 20.66
N GLU A 231 6.05 5.31 20.26
CA GLU A 231 7.39 5.91 20.15
C GLU A 231 7.40 7.07 19.14
N TRP A 232 6.77 6.87 17.98
CA TRP A 232 6.67 7.90 16.96
C TRP A 232 5.91 9.13 17.47
N TYR A 233 4.75 8.96 18.09
CA TYR A 233 3.97 10.05 18.69
C TYR A 233 4.76 10.78 19.77
N PHE A 234 5.51 10.09 20.64
CA PHE A 234 6.33 10.75 21.65
C PHE A 234 7.48 11.57 21.04
N GLN A 235 8.11 11.07 19.98
CA GLN A 235 9.17 11.78 19.27
C GLN A 235 8.67 13.03 18.55
N HIS A 236 7.40 13.03 18.14
CA HIS A 236 6.79 14.06 17.29
C HIS A 236 5.70 14.88 18.00
N MET A 237 5.55 14.73 19.32
CA MET A 237 4.48 15.38 20.10
C MET A 237 4.58 16.92 20.10
N ASN A 238 5.76 17.47 19.80
CA ASN A 238 6.03 18.91 19.74
C ASN A 238 6.14 19.45 18.31
N ASP A 239 5.88 18.62 17.30
CA ASP A 239 5.93 19.03 15.91
C ASP A 239 4.61 19.74 15.58
N GLU A 240 4.55 21.04 15.89
CA GLU A 240 3.41 21.88 15.53
C GLU A 240 3.34 22.05 14.00
N ASP A 241 2.19 21.72 13.41
CA ASP A 241 1.86 21.91 11.99
C ASP A 241 2.87 21.31 10.98
N ARG A 242 3.64 20.29 11.41
CA ARG A 242 4.56 19.58 10.51
C ARG A 242 3.80 18.56 9.67
N TRP A 243 3.86 18.73 8.35
CA TRP A 243 3.42 17.73 7.38
C TRP A 243 4.53 16.71 7.12
N TYR A 244 4.22 15.42 7.29
CA TYR A 244 5.17 14.33 7.06
C TYR A 244 5.04 13.76 5.65
N GLY A 245 6.17 13.52 4.98
CA GLY A 245 6.16 12.90 3.66
C GLY A 245 6.09 11.38 3.75
N LEU A 246 5.17 10.74 3.03
CA LEU A 246 5.06 9.27 3.02
C LEU A 246 6.31 8.57 2.47
N ASP A 247 7.03 9.18 1.53
CA ASP A 247 8.17 8.55 0.82
C ASP A 247 9.49 9.34 0.93
N ASN A 248 9.53 10.40 1.74
CA ASN A 248 10.70 11.27 1.90
C ASN A 248 11.69 10.77 2.98
N GLY A 249 11.28 9.78 3.79
CA GLY A 249 12.03 9.19 4.90
C GLY A 249 11.46 9.49 6.28
N ASP A 250 10.50 10.41 6.43
CA ASP A 250 9.91 10.80 7.71
C ASP A 250 9.13 9.66 8.39
N LEU A 251 8.50 8.81 7.57
CA LEU A 251 7.63 7.72 8.01
C LEU A 251 8.25 6.34 7.73
N ASP A 252 9.55 6.29 7.48
CA ASP A 252 10.27 5.05 7.25
C ASP A 252 10.01 4.06 8.38
N SER A 253 9.93 2.79 8.00
CA SER A 253 9.86 1.68 8.96
C SER A 253 8.57 1.59 9.78
N MET A 254 7.49 2.27 9.39
CA MET A 254 6.14 2.10 9.93
C MET A 254 5.17 1.58 8.87
N ALA A 255 4.19 0.78 9.29
CA ALA A 255 3.16 0.24 8.44
C ALA A 255 1.88 1.09 8.53
N PHE A 256 1.37 1.53 7.38
CA PHE A 256 0.12 2.26 7.27
C PHE A 256 -0.85 1.49 6.39
N GLN A 257 -2.08 1.29 6.85
CA GLN A 257 -3.13 0.72 6.01
C GLN A 257 -3.30 1.57 4.75
N ILE A 258 -3.38 0.92 3.58
CA ILE A 258 -3.80 1.62 2.36
C ILE A 258 -5.29 1.97 2.45
N GLY A 259 -6.04 1.14 3.17
CA GLY A 259 -7.49 1.26 3.31
C GLY A 259 -8.23 0.94 2.02
N TYR A 260 -9.53 1.21 2.03
CA TYR A 260 -10.34 1.17 0.81
C TYR A 260 -9.99 2.37 -0.08
N GLN A 261 -9.93 2.14 -1.39
CA GLN A 261 -9.52 3.10 -2.42
C GLN A 261 -10.45 2.97 -3.64
N PRO A 262 -10.63 4.02 -4.47
CA PRO A 262 -11.62 4.02 -5.56
C PRO A 262 -11.34 2.98 -6.65
N LEU A 263 -10.07 2.62 -6.86
CA LEU A 263 -9.66 1.58 -7.79
C LEU A 263 -9.35 0.32 -6.96
N MET A 264 -10.30 -0.60 -6.92
CA MET A 264 -10.42 -1.75 -6.00
C MET A 264 -9.22 -2.73 -5.93
N ARG A 265 -8.15 -2.49 -6.70
CA ARG A 265 -6.90 -3.26 -6.73
C ARG A 265 -6.20 -3.33 -5.37
N CYS A 266 -6.24 -2.26 -4.57
CA CYS A 266 -5.61 -2.21 -3.24
C CYS A 266 -6.40 -2.97 -2.16
N HIS A 267 -7.73 -2.83 -2.17
CA HIS A 267 -8.62 -3.34 -1.14
C HIS A 267 -8.45 -4.85 -0.92
N HIS A 268 -8.40 -5.62 -2.00
CA HIS A 268 -8.38 -7.08 -1.95
C HIS A 268 -7.07 -7.68 -1.43
N GLN A 269 -6.04 -6.85 -1.25
CA GLN A 269 -4.73 -7.29 -0.79
C GLN A 269 -4.57 -7.18 0.73
N SER A 270 -5.58 -6.63 1.44
CA SER A 270 -5.45 -6.19 2.84
C SER A 270 -4.12 -5.46 3.07
N GLY A 271 -3.83 -4.57 2.12
CA GLY A 271 -2.50 -4.02 1.89
C GLY A 271 -2.16 -2.86 2.83
N TYR A 272 -0.91 -2.84 3.25
CA TYR A 272 -0.29 -1.77 4.00
C TYR A 272 0.92 -1.27 3.20
N VAL A 273 1.11 0.05 3.19
CA VAL A 273 2.36 0.65 2.72
C VAL A 273 3.35 0.71 3.85
N TYR A 274 4.58 0.32 3.55
CA TYR A 274 5.71 0.37 4.45
C TYR A 274 6.83 1.19 3.82
N PRO A 275 6.94 2.50 4.13
CA PRO A 275 8.00 3.35 3.60
C PRO A 275 9.38 2.85 4.03
N LEU A 276 10.30 2.80 3.08
CA LEU A 276 11.64 2.28 3.31
C LEU A 276 12.68 2.93 2.40
N ARG A 277 12.78 4.26 2.50
CA ARG A 277 13.75 5.05 1.74
C ARG A 277 15.18 4.86 2.27
N TYR A 278 15.39 5.08 3.55
CA TYR A 278 16.68 5.01 4.25
C TYR A 278 16.78 3.84 5.22
N GLY A 279 15.66 3.23 5.63
CA GLY A 279 15.63 2.12 6.59
C GLY A 279 16.38 0.86 6.12
N VAL A 280 16.49 -0.15 6.98
CA VAL A 280 17.20 -1.41 6.64
C VAL A 280 16.36 -2.31 5.73
N SER A 281 17.00 -3.11 4.88
CA SER A 281 16.27 -4.11 4.08
C SER A 281 15.56 -5.13 4.97
N LEU A 282 14.45 -5.73 4.53
CA LEU A 282 13.75 -6.71 5.38
C LEU A 282 14.61 -7.95 5.69
N ASN A 283 15.63 -8.23 4.87
CA ASN A 283 16.61 -9.30 5.11
C ASN A 283 17.40 -9.08 6.40
N GLU A 284 17.60 -7.82 6.80
CA GLU A 284 18.46 -7.42 7.92
C GLU A 284 17.66 -6.80 9.07
N ASP A 285 16.36 -6.58 8.87
CA ASP A 285 15.48 -5.99 9.88
C ASP A 285 15.12 -7.00 10.96
N ARG A 286 15.52 -6.71 12.21
CA ARG A 286 15.26 -7.57 13.37
C ARG A 286 13.79 -7.61 13.77
N ARG A 287 12.96 -6.75 13.18
CA ARG A 287 11.51 -6.77 13.38
C ARG A 287 10.81 -7.78 12.50
N PHE A 288 11.52 -8.38 11.55
CA PHE A 288 10.98 -9.42 10.68
C PHE A 288 11.64 -10.76 10.94
N GLU A 289 10.82 -11.80 11.03
CA GLU A 289 11.22 -13.20 10.87
C GLU A 289 11.24 -13.55 9.40
N ARG A 290 12.22 -14.39 9.04
CA ARG A 290 12.41 -14.81 7.65
C ARG A 290 12.18 -16.31 7.50
N MET A 291 11.09 -16.67 6.83
CA MET A 291 10.76 -18.07 6.52
C MET A 291 11.13 -18.40 5.08
N ARG A 292 11.81 -19.52 4.87
CA ARG A 292 12.20 -20.02 3.55
C ARG A 292 11.56 -21.38 3.32
N PHE A 293 10.94 -21.56 2.15
CA PHE A 293 10.38 -22.85 1.75
C PHE A 293 10.84 -23.21 0.34
N LYS A 294 10.94 -24.51 0.06
CA LYS A 294 11.30 -25.00 -1.26
C LYS A 294 10.09 -24.91 -2.20
N GLN A 295 10.30 -24.34 -3.39
CA GLN A 295 9.24 -24.28 -4.39
C GLN A 295 9.00 -25.64 -5.04
N SER A 296 7.76 -25.84 -5.47
CA SER A 296 7.39 -26.91 -6.39
C SER A 296 6.27 -26.43 -7.31
N VAL A 297 6.15 -27.06 -8.48
CA VAL A 297 5.07 -26.73 -9.44
C VAL A 297 3.71 -27.01 -8.80
N GLU A 298 3.60 -28.11 -8.04
CA GLU A 298 2.38 -28.52 -7.34
C GLU A 298 1.96 -27.49 -6.30
N LEU A 299 2.89 -27.01 -5.48
CA LEU A 299 2.62 -25.95 -4.48
C LEU A 299 2.12 -24.69 -5.17
N SER A 300 2.83 -24.23 -6.20
CA SER A 300 2.48 -23.01 -6.94
C SER A 300 1.09 -23.10 -7.61
N GLN A 301 0.79 -24.23 -8.27
CA GLN A 301 -0.53 -24.46 -8.87
C GLN A 301 -1.64 -24.54 -7.83
N TRP A 302 -1.38 -25.19 -6.69
CA TRP A 302 -2.35 -25.31 -5.62
C TRP A 302 -2.68 -23.95 -4.99
N VAL A 303 -1.66 -23.14 -4.66
CA VAL A 303 -1.88 -21.77 -4.12
C VAL A 303 -2.60 -20.91 -5.15
N PHE A 304 -2.20 -20.95 -6.42
CA PHE A 304 -2.88 -20.21 -7.49
C PHE A 304 -4.37 -20.55 -7.58
N LYS A 305 -4.72 -21.84 -7.48
CA LYS A 305 -6.12 -22.29 -7.45
C LYS A 305 -6.85 -21.87 -6.18
N MET A 306 -6.20 -21.96 -5.01
CA MET A 306 -6.75 -21.50 -3.72
C MET A 306 -7.12 -20.01 -3.77
N MET A 307 -6.33 -19.23 -4.51
CA MET A 307 -6.52 -17.79 -4.70
C MET A 307 -7.40 -17.43 -5.91
N ASP A 308 -8.17 -18.39 -6.43
CA ASP A 308 -9.06 -18.25 -7.58
C ASP A 308 -8.37 -17.67 -8.83
N GLY A 309 -7.21 -18.22 -9.16
CA GLY A 309 -6.39 -17.74 -10.28
C GLY A 309 -5.86 -16.33 -10.08
N GLY A 310 -5.71 -15.90 -8.82
CA GLY A 310 -5.28 -14.55 -8.45
C GLY A 310 -6.43 -13.57 -8.26
N LYS A 311 -7.67 -13.91 -8.60
CA LYS A 311 -8.82 -12.99 -8.48
C LYS A 311 -9.11 -12.54 -7.04
N LYS A 312 -8.67 -13.30 -6.03
CA LYS A 312 -8.81 -12.90 -4.62
C LYS A 312 -7.85 -11.78 -4.19
N VAL A 313 -6.72 -11.60 -4.88
CA VAL A 313 -5.70 -10.58 -4.59
C VAL A 313 -5.72 -9.47 -5.63
N PHE A 314 -6.03 -9.88 -6.85
CA PHE A 314 -6.06 -9.08 -8.06
C PHE A 314 -7.35 -9.42 -8.80
N PRO A 315 -8.52 -8.98 -8.29
CA PRO A 315 -9.75 -9.14 -9.06
C PRO A 315 -9.56 -8.44 -10.40
N GLN A 316 -10.16 -8.99 -11.47
CA GLN A 316 -10.23 -8.26 -12.72
C GLN A 316 -11.15 -7.06 -12.50
N GLU A 317 -10.58 -5.92 -12.14
CA GLU A 317 -11.15 -4.58 -12.23
C GLU A 317 -10.12 -3.56 -11.75
N GLY A 318 -9.83 -2.61 -12.62
CA GLY A 318 -8.83 -1.57 -12.50
C GLY A 318 -8.96 -0.67 -13.73
N ILE A 319 -7.89 0.01 -14.09
CA ILE A 319 -7.78 0.83 -15.30
C ILE A 319 -6.91 0.13 -16.37
N THR A 320 -6.97 -1.20 -16.43
CA THR A 320 -6.11 -2.02 -17.31
C THR A 320 -6.28 -1.67 -18.78
N GLU A 321 -7.45 -1.22 -19.21
CA GLU A 321 -7.70 -0.78 -20.58
C GLU A 321 -6.85 0.43 -21.01
N ILE A 322 -6.39 1.26 -20.05
CA ILE A 322 -5.50 2.40 -20.32
C ILE A 322 -4.05 2.10 -19.94
N ARG A 323 -3.68 0.82 -19.83
CA ARG A 323 -2.31 0.38 -19.47
C ARG A 323 -1.22 1.00 -20.34
N ASP A 324 -1.46 1.12 -21.65
CA ASP A 324 -0.47 1.71 -22.55
C ASP A 324 -0.14 3.15 -22.16
N ILE A 325 -1.13 3.92 -21.69
CA ILE A 325 -0.93 5.28 -21.17
C ILE A 325 -0.17 5.26 -19.84
N LEU A 326 -0.48 4.32 -18.94
CA LEU A 326 0.28 4.17 -17.70
C LEU A 326 1.76 3.89 -17.98
N ILE A 327 2.06 3.00 -18.94
CA ILE A 327 3.42 2.69 -19.36
C ILE A 327 4.10 3.93 -19.97
N GLN A 328 3.37 4.74 -20.75
CA GLN A 328 3.90 6.00 -21.27
C GLN A 328 4.29 6.96 -20.14
N ILE A 329 3.43 7.14 -19.12
CA ILE A 329 3.73 7.99 -17.96
C ILE A 329 4.94 7.45 -17.19
N GLN A 330 4.98 6.14 -16.92
CA GLN A 330 6.09 5.50 -16.19
C GLN A 330 7.46 5.72 -16.84
N ASN A 331 7.51 5.88 -18.16
CA ASN A 331 8.74 6.03 -18.92
C ASN A 331 8.96 7.46 -19.43
N THR A 332 8.06 8.40 -19.16
CA THR A 332 8.15 9.77 -19.66
C THR A 332 9.40 10.48 -19.14
N LYS A 333 9.89 11.41 -19.97
CA LYS A 333 10.90 12.41 -19.60
C LYS A 333 10.37 13.85 -19.75
N ARG A 334 9.09 14.01 -20.07
CA ARG A 334 8.43 15.30 -20.27
C ARG A 334 7.50 15.55 -19.10
N PHE A 335 7.64 16.71 -18.47
CA PHE A 335 6.87 17.15 -17.32
C PHE A 335 6.41 18.58 -17.50
N SER A 336 5.28 18.95 -16.92
CA SER A 336 4.90 20.36 -16.82
C SER A 336 5.66 21.02 -15.67
N TYR A 337 5.75 22.35 -15.69
CA TYR A 337 6.28 23.09 -14.55
C TYR A 337 5.42 22.87 -13.29
N ASP A 338 4.12 22.65 -13.46
CA ASP A 338 3.21 22.30 -12.37
C ASP A 338 3.55 20.94 -11.74
N ASP A 339 3.85 19.91 -12.54
CA ASP A 339 4.32 18.60 -12.02
C ASP A 339 5.56 18.77 -11.14
N LEU A 340 6.51 19.61 -11.58
CA LEU A 340 7.73 19.90 -10.84
C LEU A 340 7.46 20.67 -9.55
N MET A 341 6.58 21.67 -9.58
CA MET A 341 6.19 22.44 -8.40
C MET A 341 5.50 21.57 -7.35
N LEU A 342 4.55 20.73 -7.78
CA LEU A 342 3.87 19.78 -6.91
C LEU A 342 4.88 18.80 -6.28
N ALA A 343 5.80 18.25 -7.06
CA ALA A 343 6.84 17.39 -6.53
C ALA A 343 7.77 18.13 -5.55
N TYR A 344 8.14 19.38 -5.84
CA TYR A 344 9.01 20.18 -5.00
C TYR A 344 8.39 20.50 -3.63
N ASP A 345 7.14 20.98 -3.63
CA ASP A 345 6.48 21.48 -2.43
C ASP A 345 5.70 20.40 -1.68
N MET A 346 4.87 19.62 -2.38
CA MET A 346 3.98 18.63 -1.77
C MET A 346 4.74 17.35 -1.39
N ASP A 347 5.68 16.90 -2.24
CA ASP A 347 6.53 15.74 -1.93
C ASP A 347 7.83 16.11 -1.20
N ARG A 348 7.95 17.39 -0.82
CA ARG A 348 8.98 17.93 0.08
C ARG A 348 10.38 17.57 -0.38
N VAL A 349 10.76 18.06 -1.56
CA VAL A 349 12.14 17.90 -2.05
C VAL A 349 13.12 18.45 -1.01
N ASN A 350 14.21 17.72 -0.77
CA ASN A 350 15.20 18.12 0.22
C ASN A 350 15.87 19.46 -0.18
N LYS A 351 15.50 20.52 0.53
CA LYS A 351 15.96 21.91 0.28
C LYS A 351 17.42 22.16 0.63
N GLU A 352 18.07 21.27 1.38
CA GLU A 352 19.53 21.32 1.57
C GLU A 352 20.28 20.88 0.31
N LEU A 353 19.69 19.96 -0.46
CA LEU A 353 20.25 19.45 -1.73
C LEU A 353 19.83 20.32 -2.92
N PHE A 354 18.59 20.81 -2.89
CA PHE A 354 17.98 21.64 -3.93
C PHE A 354 17.25 22.85 -3.30
N PRO A 355 17.97 23.94 -3.02
CA PRO A 355 17.41 25.11 -2.32
C PRO A 355 16.21 25.77 -3.02
N THR A 356 16.13 25.64 -4.34
CA THR A 356 15.03 26.18 -5.14
C THR A 356 14.51 25.16 -6.16
N VAL A 357 13.29 25.38 -6.65
CA VAL A 357 12.73 24.58 -7.75
C VAL A 357 13.56 24.70 -9.04
N ASP A 358 14.19 25.87 -9.28
CA ASP A 358 15.05 26.10 -10.44
C ASP A 358 16.33 25.27 -10.40
N ASP A 359 16.87 24.99 -9.19
CA ASP A 359 18.01 24.09 -9.03
C ASP A 359 17.66 22.67 -9.48
N VAL A 360 16.45 22.21 -9.15
CA VAL A 360 15.93 20.90 -9.59
C VAL A 360 15.73 20.91 -11.10
N LYS A 361 15.05 21.92 -11.63
CA LYS A 361 14.78 22.07 -13.07
C LYS A 361 16.08 21.98 -13.87
N LYS A 362 17.08 22.76 -13.48
CA LYS A 362 18.39 22.78 -14.16
C LYS A 362 19.05 21.40 -14.17
N GLU A 363 19.09 20.73 -13.02
CA GLU A 363 19.68 19.38 -12.92
C GLU A 363 18.88 18.35 -13.75
N LEU A 364 17.55 18.45 -13.79
CA LEU A 364 16.71 17.61 -14.63
C LEU A 364 17.01 17.83 -16.13
N GLU A 365 17.11 19.08 -16.56
CA GLU A 365 17.42 19.42 -17.96
C GLU A 365 18.82 18.94 -18.37
N GLU A 366 19.81 19.05 -17.49
CA GLU A 366 21.16 18.51 -17.69
C GLU A 366 21.16 16.97 -17.86
N GLN A 367 20.19 16.27 -17.24
CA GLN A 367 20.00 14.82 -17.36
C GLN A 367 19.06 14.42 -18.52
N GLY A 368 18.65 15.38 -19.36
CA GLY A 368 17.82 15.15 -20.54
C GLY A 368 16.33 14.94 -20.25
N TYR A 369 15.83 15.50 -19.15
CA TYR A 369 14.41 15.70 -18.92
C TYR A 369 13.96 17.05 -19.49
N TYR A 370 12.67 17.17 -19.81
CA TYR A 370 12.08 18.36 -20.43
C TYR A 370 10.98 18.89 -19.52
N ILE A 371 11.14 20.14 -19.06
CA ILE A 371 10.14 20.84 -18.26
C ILE A 371 9.46 21.90 -19.14
N GLU A 372 8.17 21.72 -19.38
CA GLU A 372 7.36 22.55 -20.28
C GLU A 372 6.37 23.41 -19.48
N ASP A 373 5.95 24.55 -20.05
CA ASP A 373 5.00 25.44 -19.38
C ASP A 373 3.57 24.87 -19.38
N ASN A 374 3.23 24.06 -20.39
CA ASN A 374 1.90 23.48 -20.55
C ASN A 374 1.82 22.08 -19.94
N GLU A 375 0.60 21.69 -19.56
CA GLU A 375 0.32 20.34 -19.10
C GLU A 375 0.61 19.28 -20.17
N VAL A 376 1.20 18.16 -19.73
CA VAL A 376 1.44 17.01 -20.59
C VAL A 376 0.12 16.26 -20.81
N GLN A 377 -0.34 16.24 -22.06
CA GLN A 377 -1.60 15.61 -22.43
C GLN A 377 -1.36 14.18 -22.92
N TYR A 378 -2.17 13.24 -22.39
CA TYR A 378 -2.22 11.86 -22.85
C TYR A 378 -3.53 11.64 -23.61
N LEU A 379 -3.44 11.19 -24.85
CA LEU A 379 -4.61 10.91 -25.67
C LEU A 379 -5.30 9.64 -25.17
N LEU A 380 -6.58 9.76 -24.83
CA LEU A 380 -7.42 8.66 -24.37
C LEU A 380 -8.58 8.48 -25.35
N ASP A 381 -8.88 7.24 -25.71
CA ASP A 381 -10.06 6.90 -26.48
C ASP A 381 -11.29 7.04 -25.57
N GLU A 382 -12.25 7.88 -25.96
CA GLU A 382 -13.50 8.10 -25.22
C GLU A 382 -14.24 6.79 -24.92
N LYS A 383 -14.26 5.85 -25.86
CA LYS A 383 -14.92 4.55 -25.66
C LYS A 383 -14.22 3.70 -24.60
N VAL A 384 -12.89 3.81 -24.54
CA VAL A 384 -12.11 3.14 -23.50
C VAL A 384 -12.42 3.75 -22.14
N LEU A 385 -12.52 5.08 -22.05
CA LEU A 385 -12.88 5.76 -20.80
C LEU A 385 -14.30 5.44 -20.35
N GLU A 386 -15.28 5.44 -21.27
CA GLU A 386 -16.65 5.01 -20.97
C GLU A 386 -16.65 3.59 -20.41
N SER A 387 -15.95 2.65 -21.07
CA SER A 387 -15.84 1.27 -20.60
C SER A 387 -15.18 1.13 -19.22
N VAL A 388 -14.21 1.99 -18.89
CA VAL A 388 -13.58 2.01 -17.57
C VAL A 388 -14.54 2.57 -16.52
N ASN A 389 -15.19 3.70 -16.81
CA ASN A 389 -16.11 4.36 -15.88
C ASN A 389 -17.37 3.53 -15.59
N GLU A 390 -17.92 2.81 -16.58
CA GLU A 390 -19.07 1.89 -16.39
C GLU A 390 -18.83 0.79 -15.35
N LYS A 391 -17.56 0.46 -15.06
CA LYS A 391 -17.21 -0.51 -14.02
C LYS A 391 -17.49 0.02 -12.61
N TYR A 392 -17.39 1.33 -12.41
CA TYR A 392 -17.50 1.97 -11.10
C TYR A 392 -18.78 2.79 -10.95
N ASP A 393 -19.28 3.37 -12.03
CA ASP A 393 -20.44 4.25 -12.01
C ASP A 393 -21.71 3.51 -11.58
N GLY A 394 -22.44 4.11 -10.63
CA GLY A 394 -23.67 3.56 -10.07
C GLY A 394 -23.50 2.29 -9.22
N LYS A 395 -22.27 1.86 -8.92
CA LYS A 395 -22.02 0.73 -8.01
C LYS A 395 -22.18 1.17 -6.55
N ASP A 396 -22.60 0.23 -5.71
CA ASP A 396 -22.61 0.41 -4.26
C ASP A 396 -21.20 0.23 -3.70
N LEU A 397 -20.52 1.36 -3.48
CA LEU A 397 -19.16 1.43 -2.96
C LEU A 397 -19.09 1.15 -1.46
N LEU A 398 -20.22 1.15 -0.75
CA LEU A 398 -20.29 0.85 0.68
C LEU A 398 -20.53 -0.64 0.93
N LYS A 399 -21.00 -1.38 -0.07
CA LYS A 399 -21.20 -2.83 0.04
C LYS A 399 -19.95 -3.59 0.52
N PRO A 400 -18.72 -3.30 0.03
CA PRO A 400 -17.49 -3.93 0.54
C PRO A 400 -17.15 -3.55 2.00
N LEU A 401 -17.75 -2.48 2.53
CA LEU A 401 -17.60 -2.00 3.91
C LEU A 401 -18.67 -2.56 4.86
N GLY A 402 -19.51 -3.49 4.39
CA GLY A 402 -20.68 -3.93 5.16
C GLY A 402 -21.75 -2.84 5.32
N GLY A 403 -21.72 -1.80 4.46
CA GLY A 403 -22.74 -0.75 4.39
C GLY A 403 -22.64 0.34 5.47
N ARG A 404 -21.57 0.39 6.27
CA ARG A 404 -21.39 1.41 7.33
C ARG A 404 -20.04 2.10 7.19
N LEU A 405 -20.05 3.42 7.43
CA LEU A 405 -18.86 4.26 7.54
C LEU A 405 -18.89 4.97 8.89
N HIS A 406 -17.83 4.85 9.67
CA HIS A 406 -17.66 5.56 10.94
C HIS A 406 -16.91 6.87 10.68
N PHE A 407 -17.66 7.95 10.49
CA PHE A 407 -17.12 9.30 10.45
C PHE A 407 -17.16 9.96 11.83
N LYS A 408 -16.04 10.56 12.25
CA LYS A 408 -16.09 11.58 13.31
C LYS A 408 -16.75 12.85 12.73
N SER A 409 -17.31 13.70 13.60
CA SER A 409 -17.98 14.93 13.17
C SER A 409 -17.08 15.84 12.33
N GLU A 410 -15.78 15.86 12.63
CA GLU A 410 -14.77 16.61 11.91
C GLU A 410 -14.53 16.05 10.50
N ASP A 411 -14.50 14.73 10.35
CA ASP A 411 -14.33 14.09 9.04
C ASP A 411 -15.55 14.35 8.15
N LYS A 412 -16.76 14.32 8.73
CA LYS A 412 -17.98 14.66 8.00
C LYS A 412 -17.95 16.11 7.51
N ARG A 413 -17.57 17.06 8.36
CA ARG A 413 -17.44 18.48 7.95
C ARG A 413 -16.40 18.63 6.83
N TYR A 414 -15.25 17.99 6.97
CA TYR A 414 -14.22 18.00 5.95
C TYR A 414 -14.71 17.39 4.63
N ARG A 415 -15.49 16.30 4.66
CA ARG A 415 -16.13 15.75 3.44
C ARG A 415 -17.13 16.72 2.82
N ASP A 416 -17.95 17.39 3.62
CA ASP A 416 -18.91 18.38 3.11
C ASP A 416 -18.18 19.57 2.44
N GLU A 417 -17.09 20.05 3.03
CA GLU A 417 -16.21 21.08 2.46
C GLU A 417 -15.58 20.61 1.14
N ARG A 418 -14.98 19.43 1.11
CA ARG A 418 -14.41 18.83 -0.12
C ARG A 418 -15.46 18.64 -1.21
N CYS A 419 -16.66 18.21 -0.87
CA CYS A 419 -17.76 18.08 -1.83
C CYS A 419 -18.12 19.43 -2.46
N MET A 420 -18.17 20.50 -1.67
CA MET A 420 -18.39 21.85 -2.17
C MET A 420 -17.25 22.35 -3.04
N GLU A 421 -15.99 22.08 -2.67
CA GLU A 421 -14.81 22.45 -3.47
C GLU A 421 -14.79 21.77 -4.84
N ILE A 422 -15.12 20.48 -4.89
CA ILE A 422 -15.02 19.67 -6.10
C ILE A 422 -16.21 19.92 -7.04
N TYR A 423 -17.44 19.94 -6.50
CA TYR A 423 -18.67 19.98 -7.31
C TYR A 423 -19.39 21.34 -7.29
N GLY A 424 -18.96 22.28 -6.45
CA GLY A 424 -19.64 23.57 -6.25
C GLY A 424 -20.99 23.47 -5.55
N LYS A 425 -21.39 22.26 -5.14
CA LYS A 425 -22.65 21.94 -4.46
C LYS A 425 -22.55 20.63 -3.68
N MET A 426 -23.43 20.47 -2.70
CA MET A 426 -23.67 19.16 -2.08
C MET A 426 -24.39 18.26 -3.09
N ILE A 427 -23.82 17.09 -3.34
CA ILE A 427 -24.40 16.04 -4.21
C ILE A 427 -24.91 14.83 -3.45
#